data_AF-B8F4X3-F1
#
_entry.id   AF-B8F4X3-F1
#
_cell.length_a   1.000
_cell.length_b   1.000
_cell.length_c   1.000
_cell.angle_alpha   90.00
_cell.angle_beta   90.00
_cell.angle_gamma   90.00
#
_symmetry.space_group_name_H-M   'P 1'
#
loop_
_entity.id
_entity.type
_entity.pdbx_description
1 polymer ?
#
loop_
_entity_poly.entity_id
_entity_poly.type
_entity_poly.pdbx_seq_one_letter_code
_entity_poly.pdbx_strand_id
1 'polypeptide(L)' 'MKAHPVLLQRKYTRIISLFAQEKNISLGEALDKFMYSNTYLLMRKGIGDFHCLSDGYLVDELLIEYEQDKIISSHQ' A
#
# COMPACT_ATOMS: atom_id res chain seq x y z
N MET A 1 -13.11 12.60 2.39
CA MET A 1 -14.08 11.84 3.22
C MET A 1 -13.35 10.79 4.07
N LYS A 2 -14.02 10.11 5.01
CA LYS A 2 -13.43 8.95 5.72
C LYS A 2 -14.23 7.70 5.38
N ALA A 3 -13.57 6.66 4.87
CA ALA A 3 -14.19 5.36 4.65
C ALA A 3 -14.67 4.75 5.97
N HIS A 4 -15.72 3.94 5.90
CA HIS A 4 -16.13 3.11 7.03
C HIS A 4 -14.97 2.18 7.43
N PRO A 5 -14.59 2.08 8.72
CA PRO A 5 -13.37 1.37 9.15
C PRO A 5 -13.28 -0.08 8.65
N VAL A 6 -14.38 -0.82 8.70
CA VAL A 6 -14.44 -2.22 8.22
C VAL A 6 -14.20 -2.33 6.72
N LEU A 7 -14.74 -1.39 5.92
CA LEU A 7 -14.55 -1.41 4.47
C LEU A 7 -13.10 -1.06 4.11
N LEU A 8 -12.51 -0.12 4.85
CA LEU A 8 -11.12 0.28 4.68
C LEU A 8 -10.16 -0.87 5.00
N GLN A 9 -10.38 -1.61 6.09
CA GLN A 9 -9.59 -2.79 6.44
C GLN A 9 -9.67 -3.92 5.38
N ARG A 10 -10.87 -4.18 4.85
CA ARG A 10 -11.04 -5.16 3.74
C ARG A 10 -10.28 -4.71 2.49
N LYS A 11 -10.27 -3.41 2.22
CA LYS A 11 -9.50 -2.85 1.10
C LYS A 11 -8.00 -2.99 1.30
N TYR A 12 -7.48 -2.72 2.51
CA TYR A 12 -6.07 -2.98 2.83
C TYR A 12 -5.69 -4.42 2.57
N THR A 13 -6.52 -5.38 2.99
CA THR A 13 -6.27 -6.81 2.78
C THR A 13 -6.11 -7.14 1.28
N ARG A 14 -6.95 -6.54 0.43
CA ARG A 14 -6.89 -6.73 -1.03
C ARG A 14 -5.61 -6.16 -1.62
N ILE A 15 -5.24 -4.93 -1.25
CA ILE A 15 -4.02 -4.26 -1.72
C ILE A 15 -2.77 -5.04 -1.30
N ILE A 16 -2.67 -5.44 -0.04
CA ILE A 16 -1.53 -6.21 0.49
C ILE A 16 -1.40 -7.54 -0.25
N SER A 17 -2.52 -8.25 -0.49
CA SER A 17 -2.52 -9.53 -1.19
C SER A 17 -2.05 -9.38 -2.65
N LEU A 18 -2.56 -8.37 -3.37
CA LEU A 18 -2.15 -8.08 -4.74
C LEU A 18 -0.68 -7.68 -4.82
N PHE A 19 -0.22 -6.80 -3.93
CA PHE A 19 1.19 -6.39 -3.87
C PHE A 19 2.14 -7.56 -3.61
N ALA A 20 1.77 -8.48 -2.70
CA ALA A 20 2.54 -9.69 -2.44
C ALA A 20 2.69 -10.56 -3.70
N GLN A 21 1.61 -10.68 -4.49
CA GLN A 21 1.62 -11.42 -5.76
C GLN A 21 2.51 -10.73 -6.80
N GLU A 22 2.36 -9.42 -7.01
CA GLU A 22 3.13 -8.65 -7.99
C GLU A 22 4.65 -8.66 -7.70
N LYS A 23 5.05 -8.61 -6.42
CA LYS A 23 6.46 -8.66 -6.02
C LYS A 23 7.00 -10.06 -5.76
N ASN A 24 6.15 -11.09 -5.78
CA ASN A 24 6.51 -12.45 -5.40
C ASN A 24 7.20 -12.52 -4.02
N ILE A 25 6.61 -11.83 -3.04
CA ILE A 25 7.08 -11.78 -1.64
C ILE A 25 6.04 -12.41 -0.70
N SER A 26 6.44 -12.68 0.54
CA SER A 26 5.52 -13.21 1.54
C SER A 26 4.42 -12.20 1.91
N LEU A 27 3.24 -12.68 2.31
CA LEU A 27 2.16 -11.81 2.78
C LEU A 27 2.58 -10.98 4.01
N GLY A 28 3.45 -11.54 4.88
CA GLY A 28 4.00 -10.82 6.03
C GLY A 28 4.90 -9.66 5.60
N GLU A 29 5.80 -9.89 4.65
CA GLU A 29 6.66 -8.83 4.11
C GLU A 29 5.84 -7.74 3.40
N ALA A 30 4.83 -8.13 2.63
CA ALA A 30 3.91 -7.21 1.98
C ALA A 30 3.12 -6.35 3.01
N LEU A 31 2.67 -6.97 4.10
CA LEU A 31 2.00 -6.27 5.20
C LEU A 31 2.93 -5.25 5.84
N ASP A 32 4.16 -5.64 6.19
CA ASP A 32 5.13 -4.74 6.81
C ASP A 32 5.40 -3.54 5.91
N LYS A 33 5.65 -3.78 4.61
CA LYS A 33 5.86 -2.71 3.63
C LYS A 33 4.64 -1.80 3.48
N PHE A 34 3.44 -2.36 3.43
CA PHE A 34 2.21 -1.57 3.38
C PHE A 34 2.02 -0.70 4.62
N MET A 35 2.30 -1.21 5.83
CA MET A 35 2.06 -0.47 7.07
C MET A 35 2.98 0.75 7.26
N TYR A 36 4.17 0.72 6.65
CA TYR A 36 5.12 1.84 6.65
C TYR A 36 5.04 2.74 5.42
N SER A 37 4.13 2.44 4.51
CA SER A 37 4.00 3.11 3.22
C SER A 37 3.25 4.46 3.33
N ASN A 38 3.56 5.37 2.41
CA ASN A 38 2.83 6.64 2.28
C ASN A 38 1.41 6.40 1.75
N THR A 39 1.22 5.46 0.82
CA THR A 39 -0.09 5.00 0.33
C THR A 39 -1.02 4.63 1.48
N TYR A 40 -0.55 3.82 2.45
CA TYR A 40 -1.33 3.51 3.65
C TYR A 40 -1.69 4.77 4.46
N LEU A 41 -0.73 5.67 4.67
CA LEU A 41 -0.94 6.91 5.42
C LEU A 41 -2.01 7.80 4.77
N LEU A 42 -1.95 7.96 3.45
CA LEU A 42 -2.90 8.76 2.68
C LEU A 42 -4.31 8.15 2.73
N MET A 43 -4.42 6.83 2.51
CA MET A 43 -5.68 6.10 2.65
C MET A 43 -6.28 6.24 4.05
N ARG A 44 -5.47 6.02 5.10
CA ARG A 44 -5.90 6.07 6.51
C ARG A 44 -6.37 7.46 6.90
N LYS A 45 -5.68 8.50 6.45
CA LYS A 45 -6.04 9.90 6.74
C LYS A 45 -7.17 10.43 5.85
N GLY A 46 -7.51 9.72 4.77
CA GLY A 46 -8.50 10.17 3.79
C GLY A 46 -8.03 11.37 2.98
N ILE A 47 -6.71 11.52 2.82
CA ILE A 47 -6.11 12.62 2.04
C ILE A 47 -6.29 12.31 0.56
N GLY A 48 -6.73 13.31 -0.22
CA GLY A 48 -6.95 13.17 -1.67
C GLY A 48 -7.96 12.08 -2.05
N ASP A 49 -8.77 11.61 -1.09
CA ASP A 49 -9.66 10.47 -1.24
C ASP A 49 -8.96 9.21 -1.80
N PHE A 50 -7.70 8.96 -1.40
CA PHE A 50 -6.94 7.77 -1.79
C PHE A 50 -7.68 6.46 -1.49
N HIS A 51 -8.47 6.43 -0.41
CA HIS A 51 -9.31 5.28 -0.08
C HIS A 51 -10.42 4.99 -1.11
N CYS A 52 -10.73 5.92 -2.02
CA CYS A 52 -11.70 5.75 -3.11
C CYS A 52 -11.05 5.26 -4.42
N LEU A 53 -9.72 5.37 -4.57
CA LEU A 53 -9.01 4.96 -5.79
C LEU A 53 -9.06 3.44 -6.00
N SER A 54 -8.83 2.95 -7.21
CA SER A 54 -8.89 1.51 -7.49
C SER A 54 -7.78 0.76 -6.73
N ASP A 55 -7.99 -0.53 -6.45
CA ASP A 55 -6.96 -1.34 -5.80
C ASP A 55 -5.67 -1.39 -6.63
N GLY A 56 -5.80 -1.54 -7.96
CA GLY A 56 -4.65 -1.58 -8.86
C GLY A 56 -3.82 -0.30 -8.80
N TYR A 57 -4.46 0.88 -8.84
CA TYR A 57 -3.76 2.15 -8.70
C TYR A 57 -3.01 2.24 -7.35
N LEU A 58 -3.62 1.79 -6.26
CA LEU A 58 -2.99 1.82 -4.93
C LEU A 58 -1.85 0.80 -4.82
N VAL A 59 -1.92 -0.32 -5.53
CA VAL A 59 -0.81 -1.26 -5.66
C VAL A 59 0.32 -0.62 -6.46
N ASP A 60 0.03 0.08 -7.56
CA ASP A 60 1.05 0.78 -8.36
C ASP A 60 1.81 1.84 -7.55
N GLU A 61 1.10 2.66 -6.76
CA GLU A 61 1.74 3.62 -5.84
C GLU A 61 2.64 2.91 -4.82
N LEU A 62 2.18 1.79 -4.26
CA LEU A 62 2.96 1.00 -3.31
C LEU A 62 4.20 0.34 -3.97
N LEU A 63 4.08 -0.10 -5.22
CA LEU A 63 5.20 -0.61 -6.01
C LEU A 63 6.24 0.50 -6.25
N ILE A 64 5.81 1.72 -6.57
CA ILE A 64 6.70 2.88 -6.73
C ILE A 64 7.45 3.18 -5.43
N GLU A 65 6.73 3.26 -4.30
CA GLU A 65 7.33 3.48 -2.97
C GLU A 65 8.38 2.40 -2.65
N TYR A 66 8.04 1.13 -2.91
CA TYR A 66 8.93 0.00 -2.64
C TYR A 66 10.22 0.02 -3.48
N GLU A 67 10.16 0.44 -4.74
CA GLU A 67 11.36 0.59 -5.57
C GLU A 67 12.21 1.81 -5.15
N GLN A 68 11.58 2.90 -4.71
CA GLN A 68 12.30 4.07 -4.19
C GLN A 68 13.08 3.75 -2.91
N ASP A 69 12.47 3.00 -1.99
CA ASP A 69 13.15 2.50 -0.78
C ASP A 69 14.42 1.71 -1.11
N LYS A 70 14.35 0.83 -2.13
CA LYS A 70 15.51 0.03 -2.57
C LYS A 70 16.65 0.88 -3.10
N ILE A 71 16.34 1.91 -3.89
CA ILE A 71 17.36 2.83 -4.41
C ILE A 71 18.08 3.52 -3.25
N ILE A 72 17.35 4.02 -2.25
CA ILE A 72 17.95 4.70 -1.10
C ILE A 72 18.83 3.73 -0.28
N SER A 73 18.34 2.50 -0.05
CA SER A 73 19.09 1.48 0.71
C SER A 73 20.34 0.94 0.00
N SER A 74 20.41 1.06 -1.33
CA SER A 74 21.57 0.58 -2.13
C SER A 74 22.66 1.63 -2.32
N HIS A 75 22.43 2.86 -1.87
CA HIS A 75 23.37 3.99 -1.94
C HIS A 75 23.94 4.37 -0.55
N GLN A 76 23.79 3.49 0.46
CA GLN A 76 24.46 3.54 1.76
C GLN A 76 25.48 2.41 1.87
#